data_AF-K2CY39-F1
#
_entry.id   AF-K2CY39-F1
#
_cell.length_a   1.000
_cell.length_b   1.000
_cell.length_c   1.000
_cell.angle_alpha   90.00
_cell.angle_beta   90.00
_cell.angle_gamma   90.00
#
_symmetry.space_group_name_H-M   'P 1'
#
loop_
_entity.id
_entity.type
_entity.pdbx_description
1 polymer ?
#
loop_
_entity_poly.entity_id
_entity_poly.type
_entity_poly.pdbx_seq_one_letter_code
_entity_poly.pdbx_strand_id
1 'polypeptide(L)'
;KLLEIFWKNIDPTDPGGQFADRGHQYTTAIITHIPEQQRLAEQSKQQLNDSKKFSSPIATIIEPFVSFFPAEAEHQRYYKKRPLQYSMYKRGSGRADFIEQNWGNRD
;
A
#
# COMPACT_ATOMS: atom_id res chain seq x y z
N LYS A 1 3.83 -5.14 -13.06
CA LYS A 1 3.95 -3.67 -12.90
C LYS A 1 3.07 -3.12 -11.77
N LEU A 2 1.74 -3.36 -11.72
CA LEU A 2 0.90 -2.80 -10.65
C LEU A 2 1.24 -3.28 -9.24
N LEU A 3 1.46 -4.59 -9.06
CA LEU A 3 1.85 -5.17 -7.76
C LEU A 3 3.18 -4.60 -7.26
N GLU A 4 4.17 -4.48 -8.13
CA GLU A 4 5.46 -3.85 -7.81
C GLU A 4 5.29 -2.39 -7.35
N ILE A 5 4.50 -1.60 -8.06
CA ILE A 5 4.20 -0.22 -7.68
C ILE A 5 3.48 -0.19 -6.32
N PHE A 6 2.53 -1.09 -6.11
CA PHE A 6 1.79 -1.21 -4.86
C PHE A 6 2.74 -1.43 -3.68
N TRP A 7 3.63 -2.44 -3.75
CA TRP A 7 4.60 -2.74 -2.70
C TRP A 7 5.57 -1.59 -2.40
N LYS A 8 5.95 -0.81 -3.41
CA LYS A 8 6.83 0.36 -3.27
C LYS A 8 6.15 1.57 -2.62
N ASN A 9 4.83 1.55 -2.41
CA ASN A 9 4.07 2.71 -1.92
C ASN A 9 3.46 2.53 -0.52
N ILE A 10 3.58 1.37 0.10
CA ILE A 10 3.03 1.03 1.42
C ILE A 10 4.13 0.48 2.34
N ASP A 11 3.89 0.48 3.65
CA ASP A 11 4.47 -0.50 4.55
C ASP A 11 3.62 -1.78 4.48
N PRO A 12 4.13 -2.86 3.89
CA PRO A 12 3.36 -4.10 3.73
C PRO A 12 3.41 -4.99 4.98
N THR A 13 4.14 -4.59 6.03
CA THR A 13 4.33 -5.36 7.26
C THR A 13 3.47 -4.90 8.42
N ASP A 14 2.75 -3.78 8.26
CA ASP A 14 1.91 -3.17 9.29
C ASP A 14 0.48 -3.77 9.29
N PRO A 15 0.10 -4.57 10.30
CA PRO A 15 -1.25 -5.13 10.39
C PRO A 15 -2.28 -4.14 10.97
N GLY A 16 -1.85 -3.01 11.54
CA GLY A 16 -2.70 -2.10 12.31
C GLY A 16 -3.04 -0.78 11.62
N GLY A 17 -2.52 -0.55 10.41
CA GLY A 17 -2.76 0.66 9.64
C GLY A 17 -1.66 0.94 8.62
N GLN A 18 -1.36 2.22 8.43
CA GLN A 18 -0.34 2.67 7.48
C GLN A 18 0.32 3.96 7.96
N PHE A 19 1.61 3.91 8.29
CA PHE A 19 2.42 5.04 8.76
C PHE A 19 1.84 5.76 10.01
N ALA A 20 1.37 7.00 9.91
CA ALA A 20 0.72 7.68 11.04
C ALA A 20 -0.77 7.32 11.17
N ASP A 21 -1.40 6.77 10.12
CA ASP A 21 -2.82 6.45 10.11
C ASP A 21 -3.07 5.05 10.71
N ARG A 22 -4.00 4.95 11.66
CA ARG A 22 -4.26 3.72 12.44
C ARG A 22 -5.73 3.31 12.34
N GLY A 23 -6.00 2.00 12.31
CA GLY A 23 -7.34 1.43 12.22
C GLY A 23 -7.55 0.61 10.95
N HIS A 24 -8.64 -0.18 10.95
CA HIS A 24 -8.93 -1.15 9.89
C HIS A 24 -9.00 -0.50 8.49
N GLN A 25 -9.54 0.71 8.39
CA GLN A 25 -9.65 1.46 7.12
C GLN A 25 -8.31 1.84 6.49
N TYR A 26 -7.20 1.67 7.21
CA TYR A 26 -5.85 1.96 6.72
C TYR A 26 -5.01 0.69 6.53
N THR A 27 -5.56 -0.50 6.75
CA THR A 27 -4.84 -1.74 6.44
C THR A 27 -4.66 -1.88 4.94
N THR A 28 -3.64 -2.65 4.55
CA THR A 28 -3.33 -2.86 3.13
C THR A 28 -4.06 -4.08 2.61
N ALA A 29 -4.68 -3.94 1.44
CA ALA A 29 -5.38 -5.02 0.77
C ALA A 29 -5.18 -4.96 -0.74
N ILE A 30 -5.21 -6.13 -1.38
CA ILE A 30 -5.32 -6.31 -2.83
C ILE A 30 -6.67 -6.98 -3.09
N ILE A 31 -7.58 -6.25 -3.72
CA ILE A 31 -8.92 -6.73 -4.03
C ILE A 31 -8.95 -7.22 -5.48
N THR A 32 -9.39 -8.46 -5.70
CA THR A 32 -9.27 -9.15 -6.99
C THR A 32 -10.63 -9.42 -7.63
N HIS A 33 -10.73 -9.24 -8.94
CA HIS A 33 -11.98 -9.46 -9.70
C HIS A 33 -12.03 -10.80 -10.41
N ILE A 34 -10.87 -11.40 -10.70
CA ILE A 34 -10.76 -12.67 -11.40
C ILE A 34 -9.72 -13.58 -10.74
N PRO A 35 -9.81 -14.92 -10.90
CA PRO A 35 -8.87 -15.86 -10.30
C PRO A 35 -7.40 -15.62 -10.68
N GLU A 36 -7.13 -15.12 -11.89
CA GLU A 36 -5.76 -14.81 -12.31
C GLU A 36 -5.15 -13.68 -11.47
N GLN A 37 -5.94 -12.66 -11.11
CA GLN A 37 -5.47 -11.56 -10.26
C GLN A 37 -5.16 -12.06 -8.85
N GLN A 38 -6.01 -12.94 -8.30
CA GLN A 38 -5.78 -13.61 -7.01
C GLN A 38 -4.43 -14.35 -7.04
N ARG A 39 -4.25 -15.24 -8.02
CA ARG A 39 -3.02 -16.03 -8.17
C ARG A 39 -1.77 -15.15 -8.31
N LEU A 40 -1.84 -14.08 -9.11
CA LEU A 40 -0.71 -13.17 -9.31
C LEU A 40 -0.40 -12.35 -8.05
N ALA A 41 -1.43 -11.90 -7.32
CA ALA A 41 -1.26 -11.17 -6.06
C ALA A 41 -0.61 -12.06 -4.99
N GLU A 42 -1.09 -13.29 -4.82
CA GLU A 42 -0.54 -14.28 -3.89
C GLU A 42 0.90 -14.63 -4.24
N GLN A 43 1.18 -14.90 -5.52
CA GLN A 43 2.53 -15.15 -6.01
C GLN A 43 3.46 -13.97 -5.73
N SER A 44 3.01 -12.74 -5.97
CA SER A 44 3.82 -11.54 -5.71
C SER A 44 4.06 -11.29 -4.23
N LYS A 45 3.06 -11.52 -3.37
CA LYS A 45 3.20 -11.47 -1.90
C LYS A 45 4.22 -12.51 -1.41
N GLN A 46 4.14 -13.73 -1.94
CA GLN A 46 5.08 -14.81 -1.62
C GLN A 46 6.51 -14.44 -2.03
N GLN A 47 6.71 -13.96 -3.25
CA GLN A 47 8.02 -13.49 -3.72
C GLN A 47 8.60 -12.39 -2.83
N LEU A 48 7.77 -11.47 -2.33
CA LEU A 48 8.24 -10.42 -1.42
C LEU A 48 8.64 -11.00 -0.05
N ASN A 49 7.87 -11.92 0.52
CA ASN A 49 8.24 -12.64 1.74
C ASN A 49 9.56 -13.43 1.57
N ASP A 50 9.74 -14.09 0.43
CA ASP A 50 10.90 -14.92 0.14
C ASP A 50 12.16 -14.10 -0.13
N SER A 51 11.99 -12.87 -0.62
CA SER A 51 13.11 -11.93 -0.84
C SER A 51 13.83 -11.53 0.46
N LYS A 52 13.22 -11.76 1.63
CA LYS A 52 13.70 -11.32 2.95
C LYS A 52 14.00 -9.83 3.03
N LYS A 53 13.37 -9.02 2.15
CA LYS A 53 13.48 -7.57 2.19
C LYS A 53 12.98 -6.99 3.53
N PHE A 54 11.96 -7.62 4.09
CA PHE A 54 11.40 -7.29 5.39
C PHE A 54 11.62 -8.45 6.36
N SER A 55 11.96 -8.13 7.61
CA SER A 55 12.09 -9.11 8.70
C SER A 55 10.72 -9.60 9.19
N SER A 56 9.72 -8.73 9.15
CA SER A 56 8.34 -9.04 9.52
C SER A 56 7.58 -9.67 8.34
N PRO A 57 6.61 -10.57 8.59
CA PRO A 57 5.74 -11.11 7.55
C PRO A 57 4.93 -10.01 6.84
N ILE A 58 4.62 -10.24 5.57
CA ILE A 58 3.72 -9.35 4.82
C ILE A 58 2.28 -9.49 5.31
N ALA A 59 1.75 -8.43 5.92
CA ALA A 59 0.42 -8.33 6.52
C ALA A 59 -0.71 -8.05 5.50
N THR A 60 -0.36 -7.67 4.27
CA THR A 60 -1.35 -7.28 3.23
C THR A 60 -2.35 -8.39 2.94
N ILE A 61 -3.64 -8.04 2.97
CA ILE A 61 -4.78 -8.94 2.72
C ILE A 61 -4.98 -9.12 1.21
N ILE A 62 -5.41 -10.30 0.76
CA ILE A 62 -5.75 -10.57 -0.64
C ILE A 62 -7.11 -11.24 -0.68
N GLU A 63 -8.13 -10.54 -1.20
CA GLU A 63 -9.52 -10.96 -1.11
C GLU A 63 -10.29 -10.68 -2.42
N PRO A 64 -11.34 -11.45 -2.72
CA PRO A 64 -12.18 -11.19 -3.88
C PRO A 64 -13.00 -9.91 -3.71
N PHE A 65 -13.26 -9.23 -4.82
CA PHE A 65 -14.12 -8.06 -4.87
C PHE A 65 -15.54 -8.40 -4.42
N VAL A 66 -16.08 -7.58 -3.51
CA VAL A 66 -17.48 -7.65 -3.06
C VAL A 66 -18.25 -6.44 -3.58
N SER A 67 -17.82 -5.23 -3.20
CA SER A 67 -18.47 -3.98 -3.59
C SER A 67 -17.50 -2.80 -3.46
N PHE A 68 -17.81 -1.69 -4.13
CA PHE A 68 -17.06 -0.45 -4.03
C PHE A 68 -18.02 0.74 -4.04
N PHE A 69 -17.91 1.59 -3.03
CA PHE A 69 -18.67 2.83 -2.91
C PHE A 69 -17.70 4.00 -3.11
N PRO A 70 -17.88 4.82 -4.16
CA PRO A 70 -17.02 5.98 -4.37
C PRO A 70 -17.08 6.94 -3.18
N ALA A 71 -15.90 7.34 -2.69
CA ALA A 71 -15.81 8.43 -1.71
C ALA A 71 -16.26 9.77 -2.32
N GLU A 72 -16.60 10.71 -1.45
CA GLU A 72 -17.09 12.04 -1.77
C GLU A 72 -16.17 12.80 -2.73
N ALA A 73 -16.75 13.71 -3.51
CA ALA A 73 -16.04 14.44 -4.57
C ALA A 73 -14.82 15.22 -4.06
N GLU A 74 -14.82 15.66 -2.80
CA GLU A 74 -13.69 16.37 -2.19
C GLU A 74 -12.45 15.48 -2.01
N HIS A 75 -12.63 14.19 -1.71
CA HIS A 75 -11.54 13.22 -1.57
C HIS A 75 -10.89 12.85 -2.91
N GLN A 76 -11.64 12.96 -4.01
CA GLN A 76 -11.13 12.63 -5.34
C GLN A 76 -9.96 13.54 -5.72
N ARG A 77 -8.83 12.95 -6.12
CA ARG A 77 -7.59 13.66 -6.50
C ARG A 77 -7.08 14.63 -5.41
N TYR A 78 -7.31 14.32 -4.13
CA TYR A 78 -6.94 15.18 -3.01
C TYR A 78 -5.49 15.69 -3.07
N TYR A 79 -4.52 14.83 -3.38
CA TYR A 79 -3.11 15.20 -3.49
C TYR A 79 -2.82 16.29 -4.54
N LYS A 80 -3.65 16.42 -5.58
CA LYS A 80 -3.55 17.50 -6.59
C LYS A 80 -4.24 18.78 -6.11
N LYS A 81 -5.34 18.66 -5.36
CA LYS A 81 -6.13 19.78 -4.83
C LYS A 81 -5.48 20.45 -3.61
N ARG A 82 -4.67 19.69 -2.86
CA ARG A 82 -4.02 20.08 -1.59
C ARG A 82 -2.55 19.63 -1.57
N PRO A 83 -1.71 20.05 -2.54
CA PRO A 83 -0.36 19.50 -2.71
C PRO A 83 0.58 19.84 -1.53
N LEU A 84 0.46 21.03 -0.94
CA LEU A 84 1.25 21.42 0.22
C LEU A 84 0.87 20.58 1.45
N GLN A 85 -0.43 20.47 1.77
CA GLN A 85 -0.88 19.66 2.91
C GLN A 85 -0.48 18.18 2.73
N TYR A 86 -0.69 17.64 1.52
CA TYR A 86 -0.32 16.26 1.22
C TYR A 86 1.19 16.02 1.36
N SER A 87 2.03 16.92 0.84
CA SER A 87 3.49 16.75 0.92
C SER A 87 4.03 16.88 2.33
N MET A 88 3.50 17.81 3.15
CA MET A 88 3.82 17.91 4.57
C MET A 88 3.41 16.65 5.32
N TYR A 89 2.18 16.15 5.08
CA TYR A 89 1.70 14.92 5.70
C TYR A 89 2.56 13.71 5.32
N LYS A 90 2.88 13.53 4.03
CA LYS A 90 3.69 12.40 3.55
C LYS A 90 5.07 12.33 4.22
N ARG A 91 5.68 13.48 4.53
CA ARG A 91 6.93 13.53 5.29
C ARG A 91 6.68 13.28 6.77
N GLY A 92 5.76 14.04 7.38
CA GLY A 92 5.47 13.98 8.81
C GLY A 92 4.92 12.64 9.30
N SER A 93 4.32 11.84 8.44
CA SER A 93 3.83 10.50 8.79
C SER A 93 4.92 9.42 8.83
N GLY A 94 6.13 9.70 8.34
CA GLY A 94 7.19 8.71 8.16
C GLY A 94 7.09 7.91 6.84
N ARG A 95 6.04 8.14 6.03
CA ARG A 95 5.88 7.47 4.72
C ARG A 95 7.03 7.73 3.77
N ALA A 96 7.47 8.99 3.67
CA ALA A 96 8.57 9.35 2.78
C ALA A 96 9.85 8.60 3.17
N ASP A 97 10.19 8.61 4.46
CA ASP A 97 11.41 8.01 4.99
C ASP A 97 11.39 6.49 4.84
N PHE A 98 10.24 5.85 5.11
CA PHE A 98 10.08 4.40 4.89
C PHE A 98 10.31 4.04 3.42
N ILE A 99 9.72 4.79 2.49
CA ILE A 99 9.87 4.53 1.06
C ILE A 99 11.32 4.72 0.65
N GLU A 100 11.98 5.78 1.10
CA GLU A 100 13.38 6.04 0.79
C GLU A 100 14.29 4.94 1.34
N GLN A 101 14.12 4.55 2.61
CA GLN A 101 14.94 3.52 3.25
C GLN A 101 14.81 2.15 2.56
N ASN A 102 13.60 1.80 2.13
CA ASN A 102 13.33 0.48 1.57
C ASN A 102 13.46 0.46 0.04
N TRP A 103 13.25 1.57 -0.65
CA TRP A 103 13.10 1.63 -2.10
C TRP A 103 13.85 2.79 -2.76
N GLY A 104 14.46 3.69 -1.98
CA GLY A 104 15.08 4.93 -2.44
C GLY A 104 16.30 4.76 -3.34
N ASN A 105 16.84 3.55 -3.47
CA ASN A 105 17.86 3.23 -4.47
C ASN A 105 17.73 1.79 -4.98
N ARG A 106 17.26 1.66 -6.23
CA ARG A 106 17.56 0.65 -7.27
C ARG A 106 16.64 0.92 -8.47
N ASP A 107 17.03 1.92 -9.26
CA ASP A 107 17.34 1.85 -10.70
C ASP A 107 18.05 3.15 -11.11
#